data_AF-A0A967K0G3-F1
#
_entry.id   AF-A0A967K0G3-F1
#
_cell.length_a   1.000
_cell.length_b   1.000
_cell.length_c   1.000
_cell.angle_alpha   90.00
_cell.angle_beta   90.00
_cell.angle_gamma   90.00
#
_symmetry.space_group_name_H-M   'P 1'
#
loop_
_entity.id
_entity.type
_entity.pdbx_description
1 polymer ?
#
loop_
_entity_poly.entity_id
_entity_poly.type
_entity_poly.pdbx_seq_one_letter_code
_entity_poly.pdbx_strand_id
1 'polypeptide(L)'
;VLTGLGYGIFVYSQFSTFAIRTKFIVVAITLVLVTVVILTIFISRTTQDTIVEETGQRLSAVSDAQGLLIGELVGRQVNALLTLSENKGIQEDVIEYNNIYEGSEVEIQQQLDDLEATWQSAEESDPLPQSRLDSIIAEELREYQELYSSNINLMVTDRYGGVVGITGMVN
;
A
#
# COMPACT_ATOMS: atom_id res chain seq x y z
N VAL A 1 3.16 -43.28 12.35
CA VAL A 1 3.19 -43.81 10.96
C VAL A 1 4.30 -44.84 10.77
N LEU A 2 5.57 -44.52 11.09
CA LEU A 2 6.71 -45.44 10.99
C LEU A 2 6.53 -46.76 11.78
N THR A 3 5.95 -46.71 12.98
CA THR A 3 5.65 -47.89 13.81
C THR A 3 4.55 -48.78 13.23
N GLY A 4 3.55 -48.19 12.57
CA GLY A 4 2.46 -48.93 11.92
C GLY A 4 2.88 -49.62 10.62
N LEU A 5 3.77 -48.99 9.83
CA LEU A 5 4.34 -49.58 8.62
C LEU A 5 5.23 -50.79 8.95
N GLY A 6 6.05 -50.69 10.00
CA GLY A 6 6.87 -51.82 10.47
C GLY A 6 6.01 -53.02 10.93
N TYR A 7 4.91 -52.75 11.62
CA TYR A 7 3.98 -53.80 12.05
C TYR A 7 3.27 -54.47 10.86
N GLY A 8 2.86 -53.69 9.85
CA GLY A 8 2.24 -54.21 8.63
C GLY A 8 3.17 -55.13 7.82
N ILE A 9 4.45 -54.76 7.70
CA ILE A 9 5.46 -55.58 6.99
C ILE A 9 5.71 -56.91 7.72
N PHE A 10 5.83 -56.86 9.06
CA PHE A 10 6.01 -58.06 9.88
C PHE A 10 4.82 -59.02 9.80
N VAL A 11 3.60 -58.48 9.81
CA VAL A 11 2.36 -59.28 9.66
C VAL A 11 2.27 -59.91 8.27
N TYR A 12 2.71 -59.20 7.22
CA TYR A 12 2.73 -59.72 5.86
C TYR A 12 3.76 -60.84 5.67
N SER A 13 4.96 -60.72 6.26
CA SER A 13 6.00 -61.77 6.20
C SER A 13 5.64 -63.03 6.98
N GLN A 14 4.92 -62.90 8.10
CA GLN A 14 4.51 -64.04 8.93
C GLN A 14 3.15 -64.63 8.52
N PHE A 15 2.50 -64.08 7.49
CA PHE A 15 1.13 -64.43 7.10
C PHE A 15 0.99 -65.89 6.66
N SER A 16 2.04 -66.48 6.09
CA SER A 16 2.05 -67.88 5.65
C SER A 16 1.89 -68.87 6.81
N THR A 17 2.42 -68.53 7.99
CA THR A 17 2.55 -69.42 9.15
C THR A 17 1.35 -69.37 10.11
N PHE A 18 0.36 -68.50 9.87
CA PHE A 18 -0.80 -68.35 10.76
C PHE A 18 -1.92 -69.37 10.50
N ALA A 19 -2.64 -69.73 11.57
CA ALA A 19 -3.89 -70.49 11.49
C ALA A 19 -4.96 -69.69 10.70
N ILE A 20 -5.82 -70.40 9.96
CA ILE A 20 -6.84 -69.81 9.07
C ILE A 20 -7.72 -68.77 9.76
N ARG A 21 -8.11 -69.00 11.03
CA ARG A 21 -8.91 -68.05 11.82
C ARG A 21 -8.21 -66.70 12.00
N THR A 22 -6.90 -66.70 12.24
CA THR A 22 -6.10 -65.48 12.43
C THR A 22 -5.95 -64.70 11.12
N LYS A 23 -5.86 -65.38 9.97
CA LYS A 23 -5.83 -64.74 8.65
C LYS A 23 -7.06 -63.88 8.39
N PHE A 24 -8.26 -64.40 8.68
CA PHE A 24 -9.51 -63.64 8.52
C PHE A 24 -9.58 -62.41 9.43
N ILE A 25 -9.14 -62.54 10.69
CA ILE A 25 -9.11 -61.41 11.63
C ILE A 25 -8.13 -60.33 11.16
N VAL A 26 -6.92 -60.73 10.72
CA VAL A 26 -5.91 -59.79 10.22
C VAL A 26 -6.38 -59.06 8.96
N VAL A 27 -7.01 -59.77 8.02
CA VAL A 27 -7.56 -59.16 6.80
C VAL A 27 -8.67 -58.17 7.15
N ALA A 28 -9.58 -58.53 8.07
CA ALA A 28 -10.65 -57.63 8.50
C ALA A 28 -10.10 -56.35 9.16
N ILE A 29 -9.12 -56.47 10.05
CA ILE A 29 -8.48 -55.31 10.70
C ILE A 29 -7.74 -54.45 9.68
N THR A 30 -7.01 -55.08 8.76
CA THR A 30 -6.26 -54.37 7.71
C THR A 30 -7.19 -53.59 6.80
N LEU A 31 -8.31 -54.19 6.40
CA LEU A 31 -9.33 -53.52 5.59
C LEU A 31 -9.83 -52.25 6.27
N VAL A 32 -10.20 -52.34 7.55
CA VAL A 32 -10.68 -51.19 8.34
C VAL A 32 -9.59 -50.10 8.42
N LEU A 33 -8.34 -50.49 8.72
CA LEU A 33 -7.24 -49.54 8.81
C LEU A 33 -6.99 -48.83 7.48
N VAL A 34 -7.00 -49.55 6.36
CA VAL A 34 -6.82 -48.99 5.02
C VAL A 34 -7.94 -47.99 4.71
N THR A 35 -9.20 -48.34 4.99
CA THR A 35 -10.33 -47.43 4.79
C THR A 35 -10.19 -46.15 5.61
N VAL A 36 -9.81 -46.26 6.89
CA VAL A 36 -9.59 -45.08 7.75
C VAL A 36 -8.46 -44.19 7.23
N VAL A 37 -7.34 -44.78 6.78
CA VAL A 37 -6.21 -44.02 6.22
C VAL A 37 -6.63 -43.29 4.94
N ILE A 38 -7.34 -43.96 4.02
CA ILE A 38 -7.81 -43.35 2.77
C ILE A 38 -8.78 -42.20 3.07
N LEU A 39 -9.75 -42.42 3.97
CA LEU A 39 -10.70 -41.37 4.37
C LEU A 39 -9.98 -40.19 5.02
N THR A 40 -9.00 -40.45 5.88
CA THR A 40 -8.24 -39.38 6.54
C THR A 40 -7.48 -38.52 5.53
N ILE A 41 -6.82 -39.15 4.56
CA ILE A 41 -6.10 -38.43 3.50
C ILE A 41 -7.08 -37.60 2.65
N PHE A 42 -8.22 -38.19 2.29
CA PHE A 42 -9.25 -37.49 1.51
C PHE A 42 -9.79 -36.26 2.25
N ILE A 43 -10.24 -36.44 3.50
CA ILE A 43 -10.76 -35.37 4.35
C ILE A 43 -9.70 -34.30 4.56
N SER A 44 -8.44 -34.68 4.85
CA SER A 44 -7.36 -33.72 5.08
C SER A 44 -7.10 -32.86 3.84
N ARG A 45 -7.11 -33.43 2.64
CA ARG A 45 -6.91 -32.69 1.39
C ARG A 45 -8.08 -31.76 1.10
N THR A 46 -9.31 -32.28 1.13
CA THR A 46 -10.50 -31.47 0.89
C THR A 46 -10.65 -30.32 1.89
N THR A 47 -10.35 -30.58 3.17
CA THR A 47 -10.38 -29.55 4.22
C THR A 47 -9.30 -28.49 3.97
N GLN A 48 -8.09 -28.90 3.60
CA GLN A 48 -7.01 -27.98 3.29
C GLN A 48 -7.35 -27.11 2.09
N ASP A 49 -7.85 -27.69 1.00
CA ASP A 49 -8.23 -26.96 -0.21
C ASP A 49 -9.35 -25.96 0.10
N THR A 50 -10.36 -26.37 0.86
CA THR A 50 -11.48 -25.50 1.28
C THR A 50 -10.99 -24.34 2.16
N ILE A 51 -10.11 -24.62 3.14
CA ILE A 51 -9.57 -23.57 4.02
C ILE A 51 -8.72 -22.58 3.21
N VAL A 52 -7.90 -23.06 2.29
CA VAL A 52 -7.05 -22.21 1.44
C VAL A 52 -7.90 -21.34 0.52
N GLU A 53 -8.92 -21.92 -0.11
CA GLU A 53 -9.84 -21.20 -0.99
C GLU A 53 -10.65 -20.15 -0.22
N GLU A 54 -11.26 -20.50 0.91
CA GLU A 54 -12.01 -19.54 1.74
C GLU A 54 -11.11 -18.42 2.26
N THR A 55 -9.89 -18.75 2.70
CA THR A 55 -8.94 -17.75 3.18
C THR A 55 -8.50 -16.83 2.04
N GLY A 56 -8.27 -17.39 0.85
CA GLY A 56 -7.92 -16.63 -0.35
C GLY A 56 -9.04 -15.67 -0.78
N GLN A 57 -10.28 -16.15 -0.82
CA GLN A 57 -11.45 -15.33 -1.15
C GLN A 57 -11.68 -14.22 -0.12
N ARG A 58 -11.56 -14.52 1.18
CA ARG A 58 -11.69 -13.51 2.24
C ARG A 58 -10.58 -12.47 2.16
N LEU A 59 -9.34 -12.90 1.94
CA LEU A 59 -8.21 -11.98 1.80
C LEU A 59 -8.38 -11.08 0.57
N SER A 60 -8.83 -11.63 -0.56
CA SER A 60 -9.14 -10.86 -1.77
C SER A 60 -10.23 -9.83 -1.49
N ALA A 61 -11.35 -10.24 -0.88
CA ALA A 61 -12.45 -9.32 -0.58
C ALA A 61 -12.01 -8.19 0.38
N VAL A 62 -11.19 -8.49 1.38
CA VAL A 62 -10.63 -7.48 2.29
C VAL A 62 -9.66 -6.55 1.55
N SER A 63 -8.79 -7.09 0.70
CA SER A 63 -7.86 -6.32 -0.12
C SER A 63 -8.61 -5.37 -1.07
N ASP A 64 -9.66 -5.85 -1.74
CA ASP A 64 -10.48 -5.07 -2.65
C ASP A 64 -11.22 -3.95 -1.90
N ALA A 65 -11.79 -4.27 -0.74
CA ALA A 65 -12.45 -3.28 0.11
C ALA A 65 -11.48 -2.20 0.61
N GLN A 66 -10.28 -2.60 1.06
CA GLN A 66 -9.26 -1.63 1.48
C GLN A 66 -8.76 -0.79 0.30
N GLY A 67 -8.56 -1.40 -0.87
CA GLY A 67 -8.18 -0.69 -2.09
C GLY A 67 -9.21 0.38 -2.48
N LEU A 68 -10.51 0.05 -2.41
CA LEU A 68 -11.58 1.01 -2.65
C LEU A 68 -11.59 2.15 -1.61
N LEU A 69 -11.44 1.83 -0.32
CA LEU A 69 -11.42 2.85 0.74
C LEU A 69 -10.24 3.82 0.60
N ILE A 70 -9.05 3.29 0.28
CA ILE A 70 -7.86 4.11 0.01
C ILE A 70 -8.08 4.95 -1.24
N GLY A 71 -8.60 4.35 -2.32
CA GLY A 71 -8.89 5.05 -3.57
C GLY A 71 -9.89 6.19 -3.38
N GLU A 72 -10.95 5.97 -2.58
CA GLU A 72 -11.92 7.00 -2.26
C GLU A 72 -11.33 8.12 -1.40
N LEU A 73 -10.47 7.77 -0.42
CA LEU A 73 -9.77 8.76 0.40
C LEU A 73 -8.84 9.63 -0.45
N VAL A 74 -8.01 9.02 -1.29
CA VAL A 74 -7.13 9.74 -2.22
C VAL A 74 -7.95 10.59 -3.19
N GLY A 75 -9.04 10.06 -3.74
CA GLY A 75 -9.93 10.80 -4.63
C GLY A 75 -10.54 12.04 -3.96
N ARG A 76 -10.93 11.94 -2.69
CA ARG A 76 -11.40 13.11 -1.91
C ARG A 76 -10.31 14.14 -1.70
N GLN A 77 -9.09 13.72 -1.36
CA GLN A 77 -7.95 14.63 -1.19
C GLN A 77 -7.59 15.34 -2.51
N VAL A 78 -7.56 14.61 -3.62
CA VAL A 78 -7.33 15.19 -4.95
C VAL A 78 -8.41 16.20 -5.31
N ASN A 79 -9.69 15.87 -5.12
CA ASN A 79 -10.79 16.81 -5.40
C ASN A 79 -10.72 18.07 -4.51
N ALA A 80 -10.30 17.93 -3.26
CA ALA A 80 -10.13 19.06 -2.36
C ALA A 80 -8.98 19.98 -2.83
N LEU A 81 -7.84 19.41 -3.22
CA LEU A 81 -6.72 20.17 -3.81
C LEU A 81 -7.08 20.79 -5.17
N LEU A 82 -7.86 20.10 -6.01
CA LEU A 82 -8.37 20.67 -7.25
C LEU A 82 -9.28 21.88 -6.96
N THR A 83 -10.16 21.77 -5.96
CA THR A 83 -11.00 22.90 -5.53
C THR A 83 -10.16 24.09 -5.06
N LEU A 84 -9.08 23.82 -4.32
CA LEU A 84 -8.12 24.86 -3.93
C LEU A 84 -7.43 25.51 -5.13
N SER A 85 -7.07 24.73 -6.16
CA SER A 85 -6.48 25.26 -7.40
C SER A 85 -7.43 26.15 -8.23
N GLU A 86 -8.74 26.05 -8.00
CA GLU A 86 -9.75 26.93 -8.59
C GLU A 86 -9.90 28.27 -7.83
N ASN A 87 -9.15 28.47 -6.75
CA ASN A 87 -9.13 29.74 -6.03
C ASN A 87 -8.51 30.85 -6.91
N LYS A 88 -9.28 31.90 -7.17
CA LYS A 88 -8.86 33.00 -8.04
C LYS A 88 -7.66 33.77 -7.52
N GLY A 89 -7.54 33.96 -6.20
CA GLY A 89 -6.39 34.64 -5.61
C GLY A 89 -5.10 33.88 -5.89
N ILE A 90 -5.13 32.55 -5.70
CA ILE A 90 -4.00 31.68 -6.05
C ILE A 90 -3.68 31.75 -7.55
N GLN A 91 -4.68 31.70 -8.42
CA GLN A 91 -4.47 31.77 -9.87
C GLN A 91 -3.87 33.10 -10.34
N GLU A 92 -4.38 34.22 -9.82
CA GLU A 92 -3.91 35.56 -10.19
C GLU A 92 -2.46 35.77 -9.77
N ASP A 93 -2.10 35.39 -8.53
CA ASP A 93 -0.73 35.48 -8.04
C ASP A 93 0.22 34.55 -8.82
N VAL A 94 -0.19 33.31 -9.11
CA VAL A 94 0.62 32.39 -9.93
C VAL A 94 0.87 32.97 -11.33
N ILE A 95 -0.12 33.64 -11.93
CA ILE A 95 0.06 34.33 -13.22
C ILE A 95 1.08 35.45 -13.09
N GLU A 96 1.06 36.23 -12.01
CA GLU A 96 2.06 37.27 -11.76
C GLU A 96 3.46 36.68 -11.68
N TYR A 97 3.66 35.62 -10.89
CA TYR A 97 4.95 34.94 -10.79
C TYR A 97 5.42 34.34 -12.13
N ASN A 98 4.51 33.76 -12.91
CA ASN A 98 4.83 33.25 -14.25
C ASN A 98 5.36 34.32 -15.21
N ASN A 99 4.94 35.58 -15.02
CA ASN A 99 5.32 36.72 -15.86
C ASN A 99 6.63 37.39 -15.41
N ILE A 100 7.19 37.03 -14.25
CA ILE A 100 8.50 37.53 -13.78
C ILE A 100 9.64 36.98 -14.64
N TYR A 101 9.48 35.74 -15.11
CA TYR A 101 10.51 35.07 -15.90
C TYR A 101 10.57 35.60 -17.33
N GLU A 102 11.71 36.17 -17.69
CA GLU A 102 12.04 36.61 -19.05
C GLU A 102 13.15 35.75 -19.66
N GLY A 103 13.09 35.51 -20.97
CA GLY A 103 14.13 34.80 -21.72
C GLY A 103 13.70 33.43 -22.24
N SER A 104 14.69 32.64 -22.63
CA SER A 104 14.53 31.25 -23.08
C SER A 104 14.32 30.29 -21.91
N GLU A 105 13.74 29.13 -22.18
CA GLU A 105 13.51 28.08 -21.16
C GLU A 105 14.79 27.68 -20.42
N VAL A 106 15.95 27.68 -21.10
CA VAL A 106 17.25 27.38 -20.48
C VAL A 106 17.67 28.49 -19.51
N GLU A 107 17.43 29.76 -19.85
CA GLU A 107 17.72 30.89 -18.97
C GLU A 107 16.80 30.90 -17.74
N ILE A 108 15.53 30.55 -17.93
CA ILE A 108 14.55 30.42 -16.84
C ILE A 108 14.95 29.27 -15.91
N GLN A 109 15.33 28.12 -16.46
CA GLN A 109 15.79 26.99 -15.66
C GLN A 109 17.04 27.36 -14.85
N GLN A 110 18.00 28.07 -15.45
CA GLN A 110 19.18 28.53 -14.72
C GLN A 110 18.81 29.47 -13.56
N GLN A 111 17.86 30.38 -13.77
CA GLN A 111 17.35 31.26 -12.70
C GLN A 111 16.70 30.46 -11.57
N LEU A 112 15.94 29.41 -11.90
CA LEU A 112 15.33 28.51 -10.91
C LEU A 112 16.37 27.70 -10.14
N ASP A 113 17.39 27.19 -10.82
CA ASP A 113 18.47 26.43 -10.19
C ASP A 113 19.26 27.32 -9.19
N ASP A 114 19.51 28.59 -9.55
CA ASP A 114 20.15 29.56 -8.68
C ASP A 114 19.26 29.92 -7.46
N LEU A 115 17.94 30.01 -7.68
CA LEU A 115 16.96 30.25 -6.62
C LEU A 115 16.88 29.06 -5.66
N GLU A 116 16.87 27.84 -6.18
CA GLU A 116 16.86 26.59 -5.41
C GLU A 116 18.14 26.44 -4.58
N ALA A 117 19.32 26.73 -5.16
CA ALA A 117 20.57 26.72 -4.41
C ALA A 117 20.57 27.75 -3.26
N THR A 118 19.95 28.91 -3.49
CA THR A 118 19.75 29.93 -2.45
C THR A 118 18.80 29.42 -1.37
N TRP A 119 17.68 28.81 -1.77
CA TRP A 119 16.67 28.25 -0.86
C TRP A 119 17.25 27.16 0.06
N GLN A 120 18.03 26.23 -0.49
CA GLN A 120 18.65 25.12 0.27
C GLN A 120 19.66 25.58 1.34
N SER A 121 20.22 26.78 1.19
CA SER A 121 21.18 27.35 2.13
C SER A 121 20.58 28.45 3.01
N ALA A 122 19.29 28.76 2.82
CA ALA A 122 18.59 29.81 3.53
C ALA A 122 18.02 29.30 4.86
N GLU A 123 18.08 30.16 5.88
CA GLU A 123 17.36 29.97 7.14
C GLU A 123 15.91 30.47 6.98
N GLU A 124 14.98 29.99 7.82
CA GLU A 124 13.57 30.40 7.75
C GLU A 124 13.35 31.91 7.89
N SER A 125 14.23 32.59 8.62
CA SER A 125 14.21 34.04 8.79
C SER A 125 14.74 34.83 7.59
N ASP A 126 15.29 34.16 6.58
CA ASP A 126 15.87 34.84 5.43
C ASP A 126 14.78 35.43 4.51
N PRO A 127 15.07 36.52 3.78
CA PRO A 127 14.06 37.24 3.01
C PRO A 127 13.36 36.39 1.95
N LEU A 128 14.08 35.44 1.33
CA LEU A 128 13.52 34.60 0.27
C LEU A 128 12.46 33.62 0.85
N PRO A 129 12.76 32.77 1.85
CA PRO A 129 11.77 32.00 2.58
C PRO A 129 10.58 32.80 3.10
N GLN A 130 10.86 33.92 3.80
CA GLN A 130 9.82 34.79 4.35
C GLN A 130 8.87 35.30 3.25
N SER A 131 9.40 35.69 2.08
CA SER A 131 8.55 36.16 0.98
C SER A 131 7.58 35.10 0.43
N ARG A 132 7.86 33.81 0.65
CA ARG A 132 7.00 32.69 0.24
C ARG A 132 6.11 32.19 1.36
N LEU A 133 6.56 32.32 2.60
CA LEU A 133 5.77 32.00 3.79
C LEU A 133 4.71 33.08 4.06
N ASP A 134 4.97 34.34 3.74
CA ASP A 134 4.07 35.48 3.97
C ASP A 134 3.30 35.92 2.71
N SER A 135 3.29 35.09 1.65
CA SER A 135 2.53 35.41 0.44
C SER A 135 1.03 35.25 0.65
N ILE A 136 0.22 35.92 -0.17
CA ILE A 136 -1.24 35.75 -0.18
C ILE A 136 -1.59 34.28 -0.45
N ILE A 137 -0.87 33.63 -1.36
CA ILE A 137 -0.97 32.18 -1.59
C ILE A 137 -0.75 31.41 -0.28
N ALA A 138 0.30 31.72 0.49
CA ALA A 138 0.56 31.02 1.76
C ALA A 138 -0.55 31.22 2.80
N GLU A 139 -1.19 32.39 2.83
CA GLU A 139 -2.38 32.63 3.67
C GLU A 139 -3.54 31.71 3.26
N GLU A 140 -3.89 31.68 1.97
CA GLU A 140 -4.95 30.81 1.44
C GLU A 140 -4.66 29.32 1.70
N LEU A 141 -3.39 28.92 1.59
CA LEU A 141 -2.97 27.55 1.92
C LEU A 141 -3.10 27.26 3.41
N ARG A 142 -2.81 28.23 4.29
CA ARG A 142 -2.96 28.08 5.75
C ARG A 142 -4.43 28.00 6.13
N GLU A 143 -5.30 28.84 5.57
CA GLU A 143 -6.76 28.74 5.75
C GLU A 143 -7.30 27.37 5.31
N TYR A 144 -6.81 26.86 4.18
CA TYR A 144 -7.16 25.52 3.73
C TYR A 144 -6.62 24.42 4.68
N GLN A 145 -5.41 24.58 5.22
CA GLN A 145 -4.82 23.65 6.18
C GLN A 145 -5.61 23.59 7.50
N GLU A 146 -6.19 24.71 7.95
CA GLU A 146 -7.07 24.74 9.11
C GLU A 146 -8.35 23.90 8.90
N LEU A 147 -8.91 23.94 7.69
CA LEU A 147 -10.07 23.12 7.31
C LEU A 147 -9.72 21.64 7.10
N TYR A 148 -8.47 21.36 6.71
CA TYR A 148 -7.99 20.03 6.37
C TYR A 148 -6.65 19.73 7.08
N SER A 149 -6.73 19.52 8.39
CA SER A 149 -5.58 19.32 9.29
C SER A 149 -4.71 18.09 9.00
N SER A 150 -5.07 17.26 8.01
CA SER A 150 -4.28 16.11 7.57
C SER A 150 -3.12 16.49 6.64
N ASN A 151 -3.10 17.72 6.11
CA ASN A 151 -2.03 18.17 5.23
C ASN A 151 -0.90 18.78 6.08
N ILE A 152 0.32 18.24 5.96
CA ILE A 152 1.45 18.65 6.79
C ILE A 152 2.14 19.88 6.20
N ASN A 153 2.35 19.91 4.89
CA ASN A 153 2.91 21.05 4.15
C ASN A 153 2.23 21.17 2.79
N LEU A 154 1.74 22.36 2.46
CA LEU A 154 1.18 22.69 1.16
C LEU A 154 2.10 23.69 0.47
N MET A 155 2.25 23.52 -0.84
CA MET A 155 3.10 24.36 -1.67
C MET A 155 2.42 24.55 -3.02
N VAL A 156 2.53 25.76 -3.56
CA VAL A 156 2.14 26.09 -4.92
C VAL A 156 3.39 26.49 -5.68
N THR A 157 3.47 25.99 -6.91
CA THR A 157 4.53 26.34 -7.85
C THR A 157 3.97 27.06 -9.05
N ASP A 158 4.81 27.87 -9.69
CA ASP A 158 4.55 28.39 -11.03
C ASP A 158 4.69 27.29 -12.10
N ARG A 159 4.50 27.66 -13.39
CA ARG A 159 4.54 26.73 -14.52
C ARG A 159 5.93 26.12 -14.78
N TYR A 160 6.98 26.75 -14.29
CA TYR A 160 8.37 26.35 -14.45
C TYR A 160 8.89 25.57 -13.22
N GLY A 161 8.10 25.50 -12.15
CA GLY A 161 8.44 24.77 -10.93
C GLY A 161 9.01 25.64 -9.82
N GLY A 162 9.03 26.96 -9.98
CA GLY A 162 9.42 27.87 -8.91
C GLY A 162 8.36 27.94 -7.81
N VAL A 163 8.79 27.93 -6.55
CA VAL A 163 7.87 28.02 -5.40
C VAL A 163 7.35 29.45 -5.26
N VAL A 164 6.03 29.60 -5.20
CA VAL A 164 5.35 30.91 -5.10
C VAL A 164 4.62 31.11 -3.76
N GLY A 165 4.31 30.02 -3.06
CA GLY A 165 3.73 30.07 -1.71
C GLY A 165 3.85 28.72 -1.01
N ILE A 166 4.10 28.74 0.29
CA ILE A 166 4.29 27.54 1.10
C ILE A 166 3.79 27.75 2.54
N THR A 167 3.24 26.70 3.18
CA THR A 167 2.73 26.77 4.57
C THR A 167 3.79 26.50 5.65
N GLY A 168 4.94 25.96 5.27
CA GLY A 168 6.04 25.64 6.17
C GLY A 168 7.26 25.18 5.38
N MET A 169 8.46 25.42 5.90
CA MET A 169 9.68 24.99 5.20
C MET A 169 9.74 23.46 5.08
N VAL A 170 10.24 23.01 3.93
CA VAL A 170 10.59 21.61 3.70
C VAL A 170 11.98 21.39 4.30
N ASN A 171 12.04 20.85 5.52
CA ASN A 171 13.27 20.35 6.14
C ASN A 171 13.66 18.97 5.58
#